data_AF-A0A090QXP8-F1
#
_entry.id   AF-A0A090QXP8-F1
#
_cell.length_a   1.000
_cell.length_b   1.000
_cell.length_c   1.000
_cell.angle_alpha   90.00
_cell.angle_beta   90.00
_cell.angle_gamma   90.00
#
_symmetry.space_group_name_H-M   'P 1'
#
loop_
_entity.id
_entity.type
_entity.pdbx_description
1 polymer ?
#
loop_
_entity_poly.entity_id
_entity_poly.type
_entity_poly.pdbx_seq_one_letter_code
_entity_poly.pdbx_strand_id
1 'polypeptide(L)'
;MSKYQDAKELAGLTLGKTTEYKDQYDPSLLQPVPRSLNRDDLALGDTLPFTGYDIWTLYELSWLNGKGLPQVAIGEVRLPASSPNLIESKSFKLYLNSFNQTQFDSWQQVADLLQKDLSHCAGADVDVTIQPLSDFTGEEIVNFSGECIDDQDIEITDYGFNQRTWKARQSTAST
;
A
#
# COMPACT_ATOMS: atom_id res chain seq x y z
N MET A 1 0.93 8.28 22.93
CA MET A 1 -0.20 8.91 22.20
C MET A 1 0.23 9.05 20.76
N SER A 2 -0.59 8.59 19.83
CA SER A 2 -0.23 8.54 18.41
C SER A 2 -0.23 9.96 17.87
N LYS A 3 0.90 10.43 17.29
CA LYS A 3 1.05 11.77 16.70
C LYS A 3 0.00 12.07 15.61
N TYR A 4 -0.66 11.03 15.11
CA TYR A 4 -1.72 11.08 14.11
C TYR A 4 -3.08 11.52 14.67
N GLN A 5 -3.26 11.62 15.99
CA GLN A 5 -4.57 11.97 16.58
C GLN A 5 -5.03 13.40 16.25
N ASP A 6 -4.11 14.33 15.97
CA ASP A 6 -4.41 15.75 15.74
C ASP A 6 -3.91 16.30 14.40
N ALA A 7 -3.36 15.44 13.52
CA ALA A 7 -2.94 15.88 12.19
C ALA A 7 -4.17 16.29 11.36
N LYS A 8 -4.21 17.57 10.95
CA LYS A 8 -5.35 18.14 10.20
C LYS A 8 -5.55 17.43 8.86
N GLU A 9 -4.46 16.93 8.30
CA GLU A 9 -4.36 16.12 7.09
C GLU A 9 -5.09 14.77 7.24
N LEU A 10 -5.20 14.24 8.46
CA LEU A 10 -5.86 12.97 8.76
C LEU A 10 -7.29 13.16 9.29
N ALA A 11 -7.72 14.40 9.57
CA ALA A 11 -9.05 14.70 10.12
C ALA A 11 -10.21 14.29 9.19
N GLY A 12 -9.94 14.15 7.88
CA GLY A 12 -10.88 13.64 6.88
C GLY A 12 -10.94 12.12 6.75
N LEU A 13 -10.02 11.39 7.38
CA LEU A 13 -10.00 9.93 7.29
C LEU A 13 -11.20 9.32 8.04
N THR A 14 -11.74 8.23 7.50
CA THR A 14 -12.87 7.50 8.11
C THR A 14 -12.43 6.45 9.11
N LEU A 15 -11.20 6.57 9.62
CA LEU A 15 -10.65 5.68 10.64
C LEU A 15 -11.49 5.81 11.93
N GLY A 16 -12.05 4.69 12.39
CA GLY A 16 -12.93 4.65 13.57
C GLY A 16 -14.38 5.10 13.36
N LYS A 17 -14.79 5.49 12.14
CA LYS A 17 -16.19 5.85 11.81
C LYS A 17 -16.94 4.67 11.17
N THR A 18 -18.27 4.59 11.39
CA THR A 18 -19.15 3.67 10.68
C THR A 18 -19.11 3.98 9.20
N THR A 19 -18.73 3.00 8.39
CA THR A 19 -18.66 3.14 6.93
C THR A 19 -19.87 2.44 6.32
N GLU A 20 -20.65 3.15 5.51
CA GLU A 20 -21.67 2.53 4.66
C GLU A 20 -20.98 1.75 3.54
N TYR A 21 -21.38 0.50 3.34
CA TYR A 21 -20.94 -0.26 2.19
C TYR A 21 -21.58 0.31 0.93
N LYS A 22 -20.75 0.64 -0.06
CA LYS A 22 -21.19 0.96 -1.42
C LYS A 22 -21.25 -0.32 -2.23
N ASP A 23 -22.38 -0.56 -2.87
CA ASP A 23 -22.61 -1.69 -3.76
C ASP A 23 -22.41 -1.32 -5.24
N GLN A 24 -21.94 -0.11 -5.52
CA GLN A 24 -21.60 0.34 -6.86
C GLN A 24 -20.28 1.10 -6.83
N TYR A 25 -19.55 1.00 -7.94
CA TYR A 25 -18.25 1.64 -8.16
C TYR A 25 -18.25 3.11 -7.72
N ASP A 26 -17.32 3.44 -6.83
CA ASP A 26 -17.20 4.78 -6.24
C ASP A 26 -15.73 5.14 -5.98
N PRO A 27 -15.07 5.90 -6.89
CA PRO A 27 -13.69 6.32 -6.71
C PRO A 27 -13.51 7.39 -5.63
N SER A 28 -14.59 8.02 -5.16
CA SER A 28 -14.51 9.03 -4.09
C SER A 28 -14.17 8.43 -2.72
N LEU A 29 -14.23 7.09 -2.61
CA LEU A 29 -13.84 6.36 -1.41
C LEU A 29 -12.33 6.40 -1.15
N LEU A 30 -11.51 6.62 -2.18
CA LEU A 30 -10.05 6.65 -2.05
C LEU A 30 -9.60 7.87 -1.22
N GLN A 31 -8.78 7.61 -0.19
CA GLN A 31 -8.26 8.65 0.69
C GLN A 31 -6.73 8.76 0.54
N PRO A 32 -6.23 9.88 -0.03
CA PRO A 32 -4.79 10.11 -0.09
C PRO A 32 -4.25 10.51 1.28
N VAL A 33 -3.02 10.07 1.58
CA VAL A 33 -2.26 10.50 2.75
C VAL A 33 -0.93 11.10 2.27
N PRO A 34 -0.66 12.38 2.54
CA PRO A 34 0.57 13.03 2.11
C PRO A 34 1.80 12.34 2.72
N ARG A 35 2.77 11.98 1.87
CA ARG A 35 4.02 11.36 2.35
C ARG A 35 4.87 12.33 3.16
N SER A 36 4.74 13.64 2.90
CA SER A 36 5.44 14.71 3.63
C SER A 36 5.23 14.62 5.13
N LEU A 37 4.04 14.21 5.59
CA LEU A 37 3.69 14.14 7.01
C LEU A 37 4.71 13.32 7.83
N ASN A 38 5.20 12.20 7.30
CA ASN A 38 6.25 11.41 7.95
C ASN A 38 7.67 11.78 7.45
N ARG A 39 7.82 12.30 6.22
CA ARG A 39 9.14 12.64 5.65
C ARG A 39 9.74 13.90 6.26
N ASP A 40 8.91 14.86 6.64
CA ASP A 40 9.32 16.10 7.30
C ASP A 40 9.90 15.79 8.69
N ASP A 41 9.29 14.84 9.42
CA ASP A 41 9.78 14.31 10.71
C ASP A 41 11.14 13.60 10.57
N LEU A 42 11.43 13.03 9.39
CA LEU A 42 12.71 12.42 9.03
C LEU A 42 13.73 13.44 8.48
N ALA A 43 13.37 14.73 8.43
CA ALA A 43 14.15 15.81 7.85
C ALA A 43 14.61 15.53 6.41
N LEU A 44 13.75 14.87 5.63
CA LEU A 44 13.99 14.62 4.21
C LEU A 44 13.60 15.86 3.40
N GLY A 45 14.44 16.27 2.45
CA GLY A 45 14.13 17.35 1.51
C GLY A 45 13.37 16.86 0.27
N ASP A 46 13.15 17.79 -0.68
CA ASP A 46 12.45 17.50 -1.94
C ASP A 46 13.17 16.43 -2.79
N THR A 47 14.50 16.42 -2.74
CA THR A 47 15.30 15.34 -3.34
C THR A 47 15.43 14.21 -2.32
N LEU A 48 14.71 13.12 -2.58
CA LEU A 48 14.73 11.95 -1.72
C LEU A 48 16.07 11.21 -1.82
N PRO A 49 16.61 10.70 -0.71
CA PRO A 49 17.85 9.92 -0.72
C PRO A 49 17.64 8.46 -1.19
N PHE A 50 16.46 8.14 -1.71
CA PHE A 50 16.09 6.81 -2.17
C PHE A 50 15.12 6.88 -3.35
N THR A 51 15.06 5.79 -4.10
CA THR A 51 14.04 5.49 -5.10
C THR A 51 13.37 4.17 -4.74
N GLY A 52 12.20 3.89 -5.30
CA GLY A 52 11.48 2.64 -5.05
C GLY A 52 9.99 2.75 -5.27
N TYR A 53 9.27 1.73 -4.82
CA TYR A 53 7.83 1.60 -4.96
C TYR A 53 7.24 1.00 -3.68
N ASP A 54 6.00 1.38 -3.38
CA ASP A 54 5.14 0.57 -2.53
C ASP A 54 4.43 -0.45 -3.44
N ILE A 55 4.64 -1.74 -3.16
CA ILE A 55 4.01 -2.83 -3.92
C ILE A 55 2.85 -3.37 -3.09
N TRP A 56 1.66 -3.41 -3.70
CA TRP A 56 0.45 -3.91 -3.05
C TRP A 56 -0.10 -5.10 -3.83
N THR A 57 -0.44 -6.17 -3.11
CA THR A 57 -1.14 -7.32 -3.66
C THR A 57 -2.62 -7.27 -3.27
N LEU A 58 -3.49 -7.25 -4.26
CA LEU A 58 -4.94 -7.16 -4.12
C LEU A 58 -5.54 -8.57 -4.20
N TYR A 59 -5.52 -9.30 -3.09
CA TYR A 59 -5.97 -10.70 -3.05
C TYR A 59 -7.49 -10.89 -3.26
N GLU A 60 -8.29 -9.88 -2.91
CA GLU A 60 -9.76 -9.95 -2.90
C GLU A 60 -10.39 -9.12 -4.03
N LEU A 61 -9.75 -9.03 -5.21
CA LEU A 61 -10.28 -8.26 -6.34
C LEU A 61 -11.39 -9.05 -7.06
N SER A 62 -12.60 -8.47 -7.09
CA SER A 62 -13.80 -9.09 -7.68
C SER A 62 -14.74 -8.05 -8.30
N TRP A 63 -15.46 -8.44 -9.36
CA TRP A 63 -16.45 -7.60 -10.06
C TRP A 63 -17.47 -8.45 -10.84
N LEU A 64 -18.43 -7.84 -11.55
CA LEU A 64 -19.34 -8.55 -12.46
C LEU A 64 -18.94 -8.30 -13.92
N ASN A 65 -18.98 -9.33 -14.77
CA ASN A 65 -18.87 -9.10 -16.21
C ASN A 65 -20.14 -8.45 -16.79
N GLY A 66 -20.14 -8.07 -18.07
CA GLY A 66 -21.29 -7.45 -18.75
C GLY A 66 -22.57 -8.31 -18.83
N LYS A 67 -22.59 -9.51 -18.25
CA LYS A 67 -23.79 -10.36 -18.09
C LYS A 67 -24.16 -10.58 -16.62
N GLY A 68 -23.49 -9.92 -15.69
CA GLY A 68 -23.74 -10.05 -14.25
C GLY A 68 -23.09 -11.27 -13.59
N LEU A 69 -22.20 -12.00 -14.27
CA LEU A 69 -21.48 -13.13 -13.66
C LEU A 69 -20.25 -12.61 -12.90
N PRO A 70 -20.07 -12.99 -11.61
CA PRO A 70 -18.88 -12.63 -10.84
C PRO A 70 -17.58 -13.07 -11.50
N GLN A 71 -16.57 -12.23 -11.40
CA GLN A 71 -15.19 -12.42 -11.86
C GLN A 71 -14.27 -12.21 -10.67
N VAL A 72 -13.18 -12.96 -10.59
CA VAL A 72 -12.19 -12.87 -9.51
C VAL A 72 -10.78 -12.85 -10.10
N ALA A 73 -9.89 -12.09 -9.48
CA ALA A 73 -8.51 -11.95 -9.89
C ALA A 73 -7.61 -11.58 -8.70
N ILE A 74 -6.30 -11.64 -8.91
CA ILE A 74 -5.32 -11.00 -8.03
C ILE A 74 -4.75 -9.80 -8.77
N GLY A 75 -4.72 -8.65 -8.10
CA GLY A 75 -4.08 -7.45 -8.61
C GLY A 75 -2.69 -7.23 -8.01
N GLU A 76 -1.76 -6.70 -8.79
CA GLU A 76 -0.52 -6.08 -8.30
C GLU A 76 -0.56 -4.59 -8.63
N VAL A 77 -0.25 -3.76 -7.63
CA VAL A 77 -0.15 -2.31 -7.79
C VAL A 77 1.27 -1.88 -7.41
N ARG A 78 1.90 -1.10 -8.29
CA ARG A 78 3.19 -0.46 -8.01
C ARG A 78 3.00 1.04 -7.93
N LEU A 79 3.06 1.55 -6.72
CA LEU A 79 2.92 2.97 -6.43
C LEU A 79 4.32 3.58 -6.25
N PRO A 80 4.77 4.53 -7.09
CA PRO A 80 6.10 5.12 -6.95
C PRO A 80 6.30 5.76 -5.58
N ALA A 81 7.46 5.53 -4.97
CA ALA A 81 7.82 6.21 -3.72
C ALA A 81 7.96 7.73 -3.91
N SER A 82 8.14 8.20 -5.15
CA SER A 82 8.15 9.62 -5.50
C SER A 82 6.75 10.26 -5.53
N SER A 83 5.66 9.49 -5.43
CA SER A 83 4.31 10.06 -5.42
C SER A 83 4.12 11.02 -4.23
N PRO A 84 3.36 12.12 -4.38
CA PRO A 84 3.08 13.02 -3.27
C PRO A 84 2.26 12.34 -2.17
N ASN A 85 1.35 11.44 -2.54
CA ASN A 85 0.49 10.72 -1.62
C ASN A 85 0.74 9.20 -1.64
N LEU A 86 0.62 8.58 -0.47
CA LEU A 86 0.27 7.16 -0.38
C LEU A 86 -1.26 7.03 -0.26
N ILE A 87 -1.78 5.82 -0.46
CA ILE A 87 -3.23 5.55 -0.38
C ILE A 87 -3.52 4.83 0.93
N GLU A 88 -4.50 5.32 1.70
CA GLU A 88 -4.86 4.71 2.99
C GLU A 88 -5.51 3.34 2.78
N SER A 89 -5.02 2.30 3.47
CA SER A 89 -5.38 0.90 3.19
C SER A 89 -6.87 0.60 3.38
N LYS A 90 -7.54 1.16 4.40
CA LYS A 90 -8.98 0.93 4.61
C LYS A 90 -9.80 1.56 3.48
N SER A 91 -9.49 2.78 3.09
CA SER A 91 -10.11 3.50 1.97
C SER A 91 -9.94 2.72 0.66
N PHE A 92 -8.75 2.16 0.44
CA PHE A 92 -8.46 1.36 -0.74
C PHE A 92 -9.29 0.08 -0.75
N LYS A 93 -9.38 -0.63 0.38
CA LYS A 93 -10.26 -1.81 0.50
C LYS A 93 -11.73 -1.48 0.20
N LEU A 94 -12.24 -0.36 0.72
CA LEU A 94 -13.63 0.06 0.48
C LEU A 94 -13.86 0.40 -0.99
N TYR A 95 -12.91 1.09 -1.62
CA TYR A 95 -12.92 1.34 -3.06
C TYR A 95 -12.94 0.03 -3.86
N LEU A 96 -12.10 -0.96 -3.55
CA LEU A 96 -12.14 -2.26 -4.24
C LEU A 96 -13.48 -2.98 -4.04
N ASN A 97 -14.06 -2.93 -2.84
CA ASN A 97 -15.36 -3.54 -2.58
C ASN A 97 -16.49 -2.92 -3.42
N SER A 98 -16.34 -1.66 -3.84
CA SER A 98 -17.32 -0.98 -4.70
C SER A 98 -17.43 -1.63 -6.09
N PHE A 99 -16.42 -2.41 -6.51
CA PHE A 99 -16.42 -3.14 -7.79
C PHE A 99 -17.28 -4.41 -7.73
N ASN A 100 -17.48 -5.01 -6.54
CA ASN A 100 -18.01 -6.36 -6.39
C ASN A 100 -19.38 -6.57 -7.06
N GLN A 101 -20.23 -5.55 -7.06
CA GLN A 101 -21.58 -5.57 -7.60
C GLN A 101 -21.73 -4.66 -8.83
N THR A 102 -20.62 -4.19 -9.41
CA THR A 102 -20.58 -3.37 -10.61
C THR A 102 -20.22 -4.19 -11.84
N GLN A 103 -20.93 -3.94 -12.94
CA GLN A 103 -20.67 -4.59 -14.22
C GLN A 103 -19.61 -3.82 -15.01
N PHE A 104 -18.64 -4.57 -15.54
CA PHE A 104 -17.63 -4.08 -16.46
C PHE A 104 -17.61 -4.94 -17.74
N ASP A 105 -17.34 -4.29 -18.87
CA ASP A 105 -17.34 -4.90 -20.20
C ASP A 105 -16.15 -5.84 -20.41
N SER A 106 -15.03 -5.57 -19.71
CA SER A 106 -13.80 -6.36 -19.83
C SER A 106 -12.89 -6.23 -18.61
N TRP A 107 -11.94 -7.15 -18.51
CA TRP A 107 -10.85 -7.08 -17.53
C TRP A 107 -9.98 -5.83 -17.74
N GLN A 108 -9.74 -5.45 -19.00
CA GLN A 108 -8.95 -4.26 -19.32
C GLN A 108 -9.59 -2.99 -18.77
N GLN A 109 -10.93 -2.87 -18.85
CA GLN A 109 -11.64 -1.73 -18.28
C GLN A 109 -11.42 -1.61 -16.77
N VAL A 110 -11.39 -2.73 -16.04
CA VAL A 110 -11.12 -2.75 -14.60
C VAL A 110 -9.68 -2.29 -14.30
N ALA A 111 -8.71 -2.80 -15.07
CA ALA A 111 -7.30 -2.39 -14.94
C ALA A 111 -7.11 -0.89 -15.22
N ASP A 112 -7.72 -0.38 -16.30
CA ASP A 112 -7.62 1.02 -16.70
C ASP A 112 -8.25 1.97 -15.66
N LEU A 113 -9.39 1.57 -15.06
CA LEU A 113 -10.03 2.33 -14.00
C LEU A 113 -9.19 2.35 -12.73
N LEU A 114 -8.69 1.19 -12.29
CA LEU A 114 -7.78 1.09 -11.15
C LEU A 114 -6.56 1.98 -11.36
N GLN A 115 -5.90 1.88 -12.50
CA GLN A 115 -4.74 2.70 -12.82
C GLN A 115 -5.08 4.19 -12.78
N LYS A 116 -6.16 4.61 -13.42
CA LYS A 116 -6.59 6.02 -13.46
C LYS A 116 -6.87 6.57 -12.07
N ASP A 117 -7.68 5.89 -11.28
CA ASP A 117 -8.14 6.40 -9.99
C ASP A 117 -7.02 6.39 -8.95
N LEU A 118 -6.21 5.34 -8.93
CA LEU A 118 -5.06 5.24 -8.03
C LEU A 118 -3.99 6.27 -8.41
N SER A 119 -3.75 6.50 -9.70
CA SER A 119 -2.82 7.56 -10.15
C SER A 119 -3.32 8.95 -9.75
N HIS A 120 -4.62 9.20 -9.88
CA HIS A 120 -5.23 10.45 -9.45
C HIS A 120 -5.12 10.66 -7.93
N CYS A 121 -5.40 9.63 -7.13
CA CYS A 121 -5.28 9.67 -5.67
C CYS A 121 -3.81 9.88 -5.23
N ALA A 122 -2.89 9.12 -5.84
CA ALA A 122 -1.46 9.18 -5.55
C ALA A 122 -0.82 10.50 -5.98
N GLY A 123 -1.31 11.13 -7.05
CA GLY A 123 -0.71 12.29 -7.71
C GLY A 123 0.52 11.94 -8.57
N ALA A 124 0.64 10.68 -9.00
CA ALA A 124 1.70 10.17 -9.88
C ALA A 124 1.20 8.92 -10.62
N ASP A 125 1.86 8.53 -11.70
CA ASP A 125 1.50 7.34 -12.46
C ASP A 125 1.70 6.06 -11.64
N VAL A 126 0.63 5.28 -11.51
CA VAL A 126 0.60 4.00 -10.79
C VAL A 126 0.47 2.87 -11.80
N ASP A 127 1.30 1.83 -11.68
CA ASP A 127 1.16 0.64 -12.51
C ASP A 127 0.21 -0.36 -11.85
N VAL A 128 -0.70 -0.93 -12.64
CA VAL A 128 -1.67 -1.94 -12.19
C VAL A 128 -1.62 -3.14 -13.13
N THR A 129 -1.46 -4.33 -12.56
CA THR A 129 -1.57 -5.60 -13.28
C THR A 129 -2.68 -6.43 -12.64
N ILE A 130 -3.52 -7.06 -13.45
CA ILE A 130 -4.59 -7.96 -12.98
C ILE A 130 -4.35 -9.32 -13.63
N GLN A 131 -4.28 -10.37 -12.81
CA GLN A 131 -4.02 -11.73 -13.26
C GLN A 131 -5.12 -12.69 -12.82
N PRO A 132 -5.50 -13.66 -13.67
CA PRO A 132 -6.38 -14.73 -13.27
C PRO A 132 -5.71 -15.62 -12.22
N LEU A 133 -6.52 -16.26 -11.36
CA LEU A 133 -6.01 -17.14 -10.30
C LEU A 133 -5.18 -18.32 -10.84
N SER A 134 -5.41 -18.74 -12.09
CA SER A 134 -4.64 -19.79 -12.75
C SER A 134 -3.16 -19.45 -12.87
N ASP A 135 -2.81 -18.17 -13.01
CA ASP A 135 -1.42 -17.73 -13.18
C ASP A 135 -0.58 -17.95 -11.91
N PHE A 136 -1.23 -18.11 -10.76
CA PHE A 136 -0.57 -18.40 -9.48
C PHE A 136 -0.48 -19.91 -9.19
N THR A 137 -0.97 -20.76 -10.10
CA THR A 137 -0.90 -22.21 -9.91
C THR A 137 0.54 -22.69 -10.07
N GLY A 138 1.11 -23.25 -9.00
CA GLY A 138 2.49 -23.73 -8.99
C GLY A 138 3.53 -22.67 -8.63
N GLU A 139 3.11 -21.46 -8.27
CA GLU A 139 4.00 -20.46 -7.67
C GLU A 139 4.53 -20.95 -6.32
N GLU A 140 5.79 -20.64 -6.05
CA GLU A 140 6.48 -21.03 -4.83
C GLU A 140 6.40 -19.94 -3.77
N ILE A 141 6.30 -20.35 -2.50
CA ILE A 141 6.53 -19.43 -1.39
C ILE A 141 8.04 -19.24 -1.26
N VAL A 142 8.50 -18.00 -1.38
CA VAL A 142 9.92 -17.64 -1.36
C VAL A 142 10.34 -16.97 -0.05
N ASN A 143 11.62 -17.10 0.29
CA ASN A 143 12.25 -16.37 1.39
C ASN A 143 13.00 -15.13 0.86
N PHE A 144 13.34 -14.20 1.75
CA PHE A 144 14.28 -13.13 1.42
C PHE A 144 15.67 -13.69 1.12
N SER A 145 16.37 -13.04 0.20
CA SER A 145 17.80 -13.29 -0.04
C SER A 145 18.65 -12.81 1.13
N GLY A 146 19.75 -13.50 1.41
CA GLY A 146 20.71 -13.09 2.44
C GLY A 146 20.74 -14.04 3.64
N GLU A 147 21.29 -13.55 4.75
CA GLU A 147 21.39 -14.28 6.01
C GLU A 147 20.30 -13.78 6.98
N CYS A 148 19.57 -14.71 7.59
CA CYS A 148 18.61 -14.38 8.65
C CYS A 148 19.38 -14.00 9.93
N ILE A 149 19.01 -12.87 10.54
CA ILE A 149 19.66 -12.35 11.75
C ILE A 149 18.83 -12.57 13.03
N ASP A 150 17.73 -13.32 12.94
CA ASP A 150 16.74 -13.40 14.03
C ASP A 150 17.12 -14.41 15.12
N ASP A 151 17.85 -15.47 14.76
CA ASP A 151 18.22 -16.57 15.66
C ASP A 151 19.42 -16.22 16.56
N GLN A 152 19.24 -15.23 17.44
CA GLN A 152 20.25 -14.76 18.38
C GLN A 152 19.92 -15.14 19.83
N ASP A 153 20.91 -15.63 20.58
CA ASP A 153 20.81 -15.86 22.04
C ASP A 153 21.05 -14.57 22.82
N ILE A 154 20.04 -13.68 22.84
CA ILE A 154 20.09 -12.37 23.51
C ILE A 154 18.81 -12.10 24.32
N GLU A 155 18.93 -11.29 25.37
CA GLU A 155 17.79 -10.83 26.17
C GLU A 155 17.36 -9.41 25.72
N ILE A 156 16.07 -9.20 25.49
CA ILE A 156 15.48 -7.88 25.19
C ILE A 156 14.55 -7.49 26.33
N THR A 157 14.92 -6.44 27.06
CA THR A 157 14.17 -5.97 28.24
C THR A 157 13.41 -4.65 28.01
N ASP A 158 13.64 -3.97 26.88
CA ASP A 158 13.00 -2.70 26.52
C ASP A 158 12.59 -2.71 25.04
N TYR A 159 11.31 -2.45 24.77
CA TYR A 159 10.72 -2.41 23.43
C TYR A 159 10.34 -0.98 22.99
N GLY A 160 10.72 0.03 23.77
CA GLY A 160 10.58 1.43 23.38
C GLY A 160 11.42 1.74 22.15
N PHE A 161 10.84 2.46 21.18
CA PHE A 161 11.57 2.87 19.99
C PHE A 161 12.77 3.78 20.36
N ASN A 162 13.98 3.34 20.04
CA ASN A 162 15.21 4.07 20.31
C ASN A 162 16.18 4.00 19.12
N GLN A 163 16.28 5.07 18.35
CA GLN A 163 17.18 5.15 17.18
C GLN A 163 18.68 5.00 17.54
N ARG A 164 19.08 5.22 18.80
CA ARG A 164 20.49 5.23 19.21
C ARG A 164 21.09 3.84 19.42
N THR A 165 20.28 2.78 19.40
CA THR A 165 20.76 1.38 19.43
C THR A 165 21.68 1.05 18.25
N TRP A 166 21.64 1.86 17.18
CA TRP A 166 22.41 1.72 15.95
C TRP A 166 23.80 2.39 15.95
N LYS A 167 24.37 2.81 17.09
CA LYS A 167 25.74 3.34 17.09
C LYS A 167 26.72 2.27 16.61
N ALA A 168 27.15 2.42 15.35
CA ALA A 168 28.03 1.51 14.65
C ALA A 168 29.25 1.14 15.51
N ARG A 169 29.57 -0.16 15.57
CA ARG A 169 30.92 -0.62 15.88
C ARG A 169 31.87 0.06 14.88
N GLN A 170 32.52 1.14 15.28
CA GLN A 170 33.70 1.61 14.56
C GLN A 170 34.74 0.50 14.72
N SER A 171 35.04 -0.22 13.63
CA SER A 171 36.16 -1.14 13.62
C SER A 171 37.42 -0.34 13.87
N THR A 172 38.03 -0.51 15.04
CA THR A 172 39.45 -0.22 15.23
C THR A 172 40.22 -1.21 14.36
N ALA A 173 40.45 -0.84 13.10
CA ALA A 173 41.50 -1.46 12.31
C ALA A 173 42.83 -1.00 12.95
N SER A 174 43.37 -1.83 13.85
CA SER A 174 44.73 -1.69 14.34
C SER A 174 45.68 -1.98 13.20
N THR A 175 46.44 -0.95 12.81
CA THR A 175 47.65 -1.06 11.98
C THR A 175 48.76 -1.77 12.75
#